data_AF-M4DKZ2-F1
#
_entry.id   AF-M4DKZ2-F1
#
_cell.length_a   1.000
_cell.length_b   1.000
_cell.length_c   1.000
_cell.angle_alpha   90.00
_cell.angle_beta   90.00
_cell.angle_gamma   90.00
#
_symmetry.space_group_name_H-M   'P 1'
#
loop_
_entity.id
_entity.type
_entity.pdbx_description
1 polymer ?
#
loop_
_entity_poly.entity_id
_entity_poly.type
_entity_poly.pdbx_seq_one_letter_code
_entity_poly.pdbx_strand_id
1 'polypeptide(L)'
;MELPHGLIRDILEKLPVKSLLRFKSVSTQWKSTIESAYFKKKQLLYSQLQDPDILITNRCEGVDKEHVTRMFTIGSSDLIKLPNVCPVPMPIPLENKKSSFCYTYSVCGCDGMICYYNYFTCIYLVNPNTRWLRSVPQAGHQEAALKVMNKIHGTWTEDNDGILCNLGFGKDKFTGRYKLVWLYNSFEFTLSNTTVCEVYDFNNTNTWRYVTASPVRIFDEQAPVHLDGSLYWFTDEYITDTKVLSFDIHTEKFHMIAEAPFFEVGEKEIIMCTLNNRLCVSQKEWPKQEIWSLNNSDMTWEKIYSLDLQTDYDWFTDYLPPPCTYSPDVVPCAIPVAVLKNKKKTLVLYYPRAKNPNLLMYDPESRSYDLCFVRDYIVHSCESSFSCFPSLMSIV
;
A
#
# COMPACT_ATOMS: atom_id res chain seq x y z
N MET A 1 -17.88 -7.83 43.56
CA MET A 1 -16.95 -6.70 43.41
C MET A 1 -16.93 -6.36 41.94
N GLU A 2 -17.54 -5.25 41.54
CA GLU A 2 -17.55 -4.83 40.13
C GLU A 2 -16.26 -4.06 39.83
N LEU A 3 -15.59 -4.40 38.74
CA LEU A 3 -14.41 -3.66 38.30
C LEU A 3 -14.84 -2.27 37.81
N PRO A 4 -14.13 -1.19 38.16
CA PRO A 4 -14.44 0.14 37.66
C PRO A 4 -14.44 0.19 36.13
N HIS A 5 -15.40 0.89 35.52
CA HIS A 5 -15.53 0.95 34.06
C HIS A 5 -14.26 1.45 33.35
N GLY A 6 -13.52 2.38 33.97
CA GLY A 6 -12.23 2.85 33.45
C GLY A 6 -11.21 1.72 33.29
N LEU A 7 -11.10 0.85 34.30
CA LEU A 7 -10.20 -0.30 34.27
C LEU A 7 -10.62 -1.34 33.23
N ILE A 8 -11.92 -1.59 33.11
CA ILE A 8 -12.46 -2.47 32.05
C ILE A 8 -12.08 -1.93 30.68
N ARG A 9 -12.26 -0.64 30.43
CA ARG A 9 -11.89 0.00 29.16
C ARG A 9 -10.40 -0.21 28.85
N ASP A 10 -9.53 0.04 29.82
CA ASP A 10 -8.07 -0.11 29.64
C ASP A 10 -7.64 -1.56 29.41
N ILE A 11 -8.38 -2.54 29.97
CA ILE A 11 -8.18 -3.96 29.68
C ILE A 11 -8.61 -4.26 28.23
N LEU A 12 -9.83 -3.83 27.86
CA LEU A 12 -10.39 -4.08 26.53
C LEU A 12 -9.50 -3.51 25.41
N GLU A 13 -8.98 -2.29 25.58
CA GLU A 13 -8.12 -1.64 24.57
C GLU A 13 -6.89 -2.47 24.17
N LYS A 14 -6.40 -3.35 25.07
CA LYS A 14 -5.22 -4.20 24.83
C LYS A 14 -5.55 -5.54 24.18
N LEU A 15 -6.83 -5.86 24.00
CA LEU A 15 -7.25 -7.14 23.45
C LEU A 15 -7.21 -7.16 21.92
N PRO A 16 -6.98 -8.34 21.30
CA PRO A 16 -7.10 -8.49 19.86
C PRO A 16 -8.50 -8.09 19.34
N VAL A 17 -8.55 -7.51 18.14
CA VAL A 17 -9.80 -7.06 17.51
C VAL A 17 -10.85 -8.16 17.44
N LYS A 18 -10.44 -9.39 17.11
CA LYS A 18 -11.34 -10.56 17.05
C LYS A 18 -12.02 -10.83 18.40
N SER A 19 -11.30 -10.69 19.51
CA SER A 19 -11.84 -10.84 20.86
C SER A 19 -12.82 -9.71 21.18
N LEU A 20 -12.45 -8.47 20.84
CA LEU A 20 -13.32 -7.30 21.04
C LEU A 20 -14.65 -7.41 20.30
N LEU A 21 -14.63 -7.92 19.07
CA LEU A 21 -15.86 -8.17 18.30
C LEU A 21 -16.78 -9.19 18.98
N ARG A 22 -16.23 -10.24 19.57
CA ARG A 22 -17.00 -11.21 20.38
C ARG A 22 -17.51 -10.57 21.66
N PHE A 23 -16.73 -9.71 22.30
CA PHE A 23 -17.07 -9.09 23.59
C PHE A 23 -18.21 -8.08 23.50
N LYS A 24 -18.57 -7.63 22.30
CA LYS A 24 -19.79 -6.85 22.07
C LYS A 24 -21.07 -7.59 22.51
N SER A 25 -21.08 -8.93 22.57
CA SER A 25 -22.25 -9.69 23.02
C SER A 25 -22.33 -9.87 24.54
N VAL A 26 -21.28 -9.50 25.29
CA VAL A 26 -21.20 -9.72 26.74
C VAL A 26 -22.08 -8.73 27.51
N SER A 27 -22.09 -7.45 27.12
CA SER A 27 -22.99 -6.44 27.70
C SER A 27 -23.21 -5.26 26.76
N THR A 28 -24.32 -4.54 26.97
CA THR A 28 -24.64 -3.30 26.23
C THR A 28 -23.62 -2.20 26.48
N GLN A 29 -23.10 -2.09 27.72
CA GLN A 29 -22.07 -1.12 28.08
C GLN A 29 -20.75 -1.39 27.34
N TRP A 30 -20.31 -2.66 27.27
CA TRP A 30 -19.09 -3.02 26.56
C TRP A 30 -19.24 -2.79 25.06
N LYS A 31 -20.39 -3.14 24.49
CA LYS A 31 -20.69 -2.84 23.09
C LYS A 31 -20.58 -1.34 22.81
N SER A 32 -21.23 -0.50 23.62
CA SER A 32 -21.19 0.96 23.47
C SER A 32 -19.76 1.51 23.57
N THR A 33 -18.99 1.03 24.54
CA THR A 33 -17.57 1.42 24.70
C THR A 33 -16.75 1.04 23.47
N ILE A 34 -16.84 -0.21 23.00
CA ILE A 34 -16.09 -0.73 21.85
C ILE A 34 -16.46 -0.01 20.54
N GLU A 35 -17.72 0.41 20.40
CA GLU A 35 -18.23 1.09 19.21
C GLU A 35 -17.90 2.59 19.19
N SER A 36 -17.54 3.17 20.33
CA SER A 36 -17.18 4.59 20.42
C SER A 36 -15.94 4.94 19.59
N ALA A 37 -15.96 6.12 18.94
CA ALA A 37 -14.85 6.61 18.14
C ALA A 37 -13.55 6.76 18.97
N TYR A 38 -13.68 7.20 20.22
CA TYR A 38 -12.56 7.32 21.16
C TYR A 38 -11.86 5.98 21.40
N PHE A 39 -12.64 4.92 21.71
CA PHE A 39 -12.09 3.60 21.95
C PHE A 39 -11.42 3.03 20.70
N LYS A 40 -12.07 3.13 19.53
CA LYS A 40 -11.50 2.66 18.26
C LYS A 40 -10.16 3.33 17.95
N LYS A 41 -10.06 4.64 18.16
CA LYS A 41 -8.81 5.39 17.99
C LYS A 41 -7.71 4.91 18.96
N LYS A 42 -8.04 4.75 20.25
CA LYS A 42 -7.06 4.32 21.26
C LYS A 42 -6.60 2.87 21.04
N GLN A 43 -7.52 1.98 20.64
CA GLN A 43 -7.19 0.60 20.25
C GLN A 43 -6.30 0.54 19.00
N LEU A 44 -6.55 1.36 17.98
CA LEU A 44 -5.69 1.45 16.80
C LEU A 44 -4.28 1.93 17.17
N LEU A 45 -4.17 2.99 17.99
CA LEU A 45 -2.87 3.48 18.47
C LEU A 45 -2.13 2.38 19.24
N TYR A 46 -2.83 1.62 20.09
CA TYR A 46 -2.22 0.48 20.78
C TYR A 46 -1.75 -0.61 19.80
N SER A 47 -2.53 -0.91 18.76
CA SER A 47 -2.17 -1.85 17.69
C SER A 47 -0.88 -1.43 16.98
N GLN A 48 -0.72 -0.14 16.67
CA GLN A 48 0.49 0.45 16.05
C GLN A 48 1.74 0.40 16.95
N LEU A 49 1.57 0.18 18.26
CA LEU A 49 2.70 -0.06 19.16
C LEU A 49 3.24 -1.49 19.04
N GLN A 50 2.44 -2.44 18.57
CA GLN A 50 2.84 -3.83 18.36
C GLN A 50 3.54 -4.02 17.00
N ASP A 51 4.04 -5.23 16.76
CA ASP A 51 4.50 -5.62 15.42
C ASP A 51 3.28 -5.72 14.47
N PRO A 52 3.40 -5.24 13.22
CA PRO A 52 2.31 -5.28 12.26
C PRO A 52 2.04 -6.71 11.76
N ASP A 53 0.83 -6.95 11.27
CA ASP A 53 0.60 -8.03 10.31
C ASP A 53 1.15 -7.59 8.94
N ILE A 54 1.55 -8.53 8.09
CA ILE A 54 2.00 -8.26 6.72
C ILE A 54 0.91 -8.71 5.76
N LEU A 55 0.41 -7.78 4.96
CA LEU A 55 -0.50 -8.12 3.88
C LEU A 55 0.30 -8.45 2.61
N ILE A 56 -0.10 -9.52 1.93
CA ILE A 56 0.42 -9.89 0.61
C ILE A 56 -0.76 -10.13 -0.32
N THR A 57 -0.75 -9.44 -1.46
CA THR A 57 -1.82 -9.54 -2.47
C THR A 57 -1.30 -10.14 -3.76
N ASN A 58 -1.91 -11.23 -4.20
CA ASN A 58 -1.55 -11.89 -5.46
C ASN A 58 -2.33 -11.27 -6.62
N ARG A 59 -1.62 -10.85 -7.69
CA ARG A 59 -2.21 -10.49 -8.98
C ARG A 59 -2.79 -11.77 -9.58
N CYS A 60 -4.09 -11.79 -9.92
CA CYS A 60 -4.61 -12.89 -10.73
C CYS A 60 -4.49 -12.55 -12.21
N GLU A 61 -3.82 -13.41 -12.94
CA GLU A 61 -3.92 -13.49 -14.39
C GLU A 61 -4.94 -14.59 -14.75
N GLY A 62 -6.13 -14.18 -15.21
CA GLY A 62 -7.15 -15.07 -15.80
C GLY A 62 -8.53 -15.04 -15.13
N VAL A 63 -9.56 -15.41 -15.91
CA VAL A 63 -10.99 -15.35 -15.56
C VAL A 63 -11.38 -16.32 -14.44
N ASP A 64 -10.68 -17.45 -14.34
CA ASP A 64 -11.07 -18.58 -13.48
C ASP A 64 -10.28 -18.66 -12.16
N LYS A 65 -9.43 -17.68 -11.87
CA LYS A 65 -8.59 -17.67 -10.65
C LYS A 65 -9.14 -16.68 -9.62
N GLU A 66 -9.38 -17.15 -8.40
CA GLU A 66 -9.77 -16.28 -7.29
C GLU A 66 -8.65 -15.31 -6.94
N HIS A 67 -8.95 -14.01 -6.85
CA HIS A 67 -8.08 -13.04 -6.17
C HIS A 67 -7.95 -13.41 -4.71
N VAL A 68 -6.81 -14.01 -4.35
CA VAL A 68 -6.55 -14.40 -2.97
C VAL A 68 -5.68 -13.35 -2.31
N THR A 69 -6.30 -12.53 -1.46
CA THR A 69 -5.55 -11.72 -0.50
C THR A 69 -5.25 -12.54 0.74
N ARG A 70 -4.00 -12.50 1.18
CA ARG A 70 -3.55 -13.21 2.37
C ARG A 70 -2.91 -12.26 3.35
N MET A 71 -3.19 -12.49 4.61
CA MET A 71 -2.59 -11.77 5.72
C MET A 71 -1.67 -12.74 6.46
N PHE A 72 -0.42 -12.33 6.59
CA PHE A 72 0.60 -13.00 7.37
C PHE A 72 0.68 -12.33 8.74
N THR A 73 0.43 -13.09 9.81
CA THR A 73 0.57 -12.58 11.18
C THR A 73 1.95 -12.93 11.69
N ILE A 74 2.74 -11.91 12.04
CA ILE A 74 4.12 -12.09 12.51
C ILE A 74 4.13 -12.86 13.83
N GLY A 75 4.93 -13.92 13.89
CA GLY A 75 4.98 -14.84 15.03
C GLY A 75 3.90 -15.92 15.03
N SER A 76 3.01 -15.92 14.02
CA SER A 76 2.15 -17.06 13.70
C SER A 76 2.70 -17.81 12.49
N SER A 77 2.59 -19.13 12.50
CA SER A 77 2.83 -19.95 11.31
C SER A 77 1.62 -19.96 10.36
N ASP A 78 0.56 -19.23 10.69
CA ASP A 78 -0.69 -19.22 9.94
C ASP A 78 -0.72 -18.10 8.89
N LEU A 79 -0.87 -18.52 7.64
CA LEU A 79 -1.24 -17.65 6.54
C LEU A 79 -2.77 -17.59 6.46
N ILE A 80 -3.35 -16.46 6.86
CA ILE A 80 -4.81 -16.29 6.89
C ILE A 80 -5.25 -15.84 5.49
N LYS A 81 -5.99 -16.70 4.78
CA LYS A 81 -6.78 -16.25 3.63
C LYS A 81 -7.83 -15.28 4.14
N LEU A 82 -7.78 -14.03 3.69
CA LEU A 82 -8.87 -13.12 3.98
C LEU A 82 -10.11 -13.61 3.21
N PRO A 83 -11.31 -13.59 3.82
CA PRO A 83 -12.52 -13.92 3.09
C PRO A 83 -12.60 -13.04 1.83
N ASN A 84 -13.19 -13.56 0.75
CA ASN A 84 -13.49 -12.77 -0.45
C ASN A 84 -14.57 -11.74 -0.05
N VAL A 85 -14.15 -10.61 0.53
CA VAL A 85 -15.06 -9.52 0.93
C VAL A 85 -15.41 -8.65 -0.28
N CYS A 86 -14.61 -8.74 -1.36
CA CYS A 86 -14.84 -8.03 -2.60
C CYS A 86 -15.62 -8.90 -3.59
N PRO A 87 -16.59 -8.31 -4.32
CA PRO A 87 -17.22 -8.97 -5.47
C PRO A 87 -16.16 -9.38 -6.50
N VAL A 88 -16.38 -10.51 -7.16
CA VAL A 88 -15.59 -10.88 -8.34
C VAL A 88 -15.80 -9.78 -9.40
N PRO A 89 -14.73 -9.24 -10.01
CA PRO A 89 -14.88 -8.19 -10.99
C PRO A 89 -15.71 -8.72 -12.16
N MET A 90 -16.73 -7.97 -12.54
CA MET A 90 -17.44 -8.22 -13.79
C MET A 90 -16.47 -7.89 -14.93
N PRO A 91 -16.30 -8.78 -15.93
CA PRO A 91 -15.44 -8.48 -17.08
C PRO A 91 -15.99 -7.25 -17.81
N ILE A 92 -15.16 -6.22 -18.05
CA ILE A 92 -15.55 -5.13 -18.97
C ILE A 92 -15.38 -5.63 -20.40
N PRO A 93 -16.43 -5.64 -21.23
CA PRO A 93 -16.26 -5.84 -22.66
C PRO A 93 -15.50 -4.63 -23.20
N LEU A 94 -14.19 -4.77 -23.43
CA LEU A 94 -13.48 -3.83 -24.30
C LEU A 94 -14.07 -3.97 -25.71
N GLU A 95 -14.33 -2.84 -26.37
CA GLU A 95 -14.85 -2.87 -27.73
C GLU A 95 -13.91 -3.74 -28.62
N ASN A 96 -14.49 -4.70 -29.33
CA ASN A 96 -13.83 -5.56 -30.32
C ASN A 96 -12.78 -6.58 -29.84
N LYS A 97 -12.72 -6.98 -28.55
CA LYS A 97 -11.99 -8.21 -28.13
C LYS A 97 -12.76 -9.05 -27.12
N LYS A 98 -12.83 -10.37 -27.37
CA LYS A 98 -13.44 -11.37 -26.47
C LYS A 98 -12.50 -11.87 -25.36
N SER A 99 -11.23 -11.46 -25.30
CA SER A 99 -10.23 -12.23 -24.52
C SER A 99 -9.06 -11.43 -23.90
N SER A 100 -9.26 -10.16 -23.52
CA SER A 100 -8.21 -9.40 -22.81
C SER A 100 -8.84 -8.52 -21.75
N PHE A 101 -9.22 -9.10 -20.63
CA PHE A 101 -9.73 -8.34 -19.49
C PHE A 101 -8.56 -8.03 -18.55
N CYS A 102 -8.41 -6.76 -18.17
CA CYS A 102 -7.46 -6.36 -17.13
C CYS A 102 -8.06 -6.70 -15.77
N TYR A 103 -7.77 -7.89 -15.27
CA TYR A 103 -8.30 -8.41 -14.01
C TYR A 103 -7.56 -7.91 -12.77
N THR A 104 -6.54 -7.07 -12.91
CA THR A 104 -5.67 -6.77 -11.78
C THR A 104 -6.37 -5.83 -10.81
N TYR A 105 -6.43 -6.27 -9.54
CA TYR A 105 -6.74 -5.38 -8.43
C TYR A 105 -5.43 -4.93 -7.81
N SER A 106 -5.29 -3.63 -7.66
CA SER A 106 -4.28 -3.03 -6.81
C SER A 106 -4.87 -2.70 -5.46
N VAL A 107 -3.98 -2.54 -4.47
CA VAL A 107 -4.37 -2.33 -3.09
C VAL A 107 -3.57 -1.21 -2.44
N CYS A 108 -4.22 -0.48 -1.55
CA CYS A 108 -3.56 0.42 -0.62
C CYS A 108 -4.22 0.33 0.75
N GLY A 109 -3.51 0.72 1.81
CA GLY A 109 -3.94 0.55 3.19
C GLY A 109 -3.86 1.83 4.00
N CYS A 110 -4.82 2.02 4.91
CA CYS A 110 -4.78 3.09 5.91
C CYS A 110 -5.51 2.63 7.18
N ASP A 111 -4.90 2.79 8.35
CA ASP A 111 -5.50 2.47 9.66
C ASP A 111 -6.11 1.05 9.76
N GLY A 112 -5.50 0.06 9.11
CA GLY A 112 -5.98 -1.33 9.10
C GLY A 112 -7.17 -1.59 8.17
N MET A 113 -7.63 -0.57 7.43
CA MET A 113 -8.55 -0.71 6.31
C MET A 113 -7.77 -0.86 5.01
N ILE A 114 -8.33 -1.62 4.08
CA ILE A 114 -7.75 -1.92 2.77
C ILE A 114 -8.69 -1.34 1.71
N CYS A 115 -8.14 -0.60 0.76
CA CYS A 115 -8.82 -0.18 -0.45
C CYS A 115 -8.41 -1.12 -1.58
N TYR A 116 -9.36 -1.90 -2.10
CA TYR A 116 -9.22 -2.67 -3.33
C TYR A 116 -9.74 -1.84 -4.48
N TYR A 117 -8.96 -1.72 -5.54
CA TYR A 117 -9.41 -0.98 -6.71
C TYR A 117 -8.90 -1.61 -7.99
N ASN A 118 -9.68 -1.44 -9.05
CA ASN A 118 -9.28 -1.74 -10.41
C ASN A 118 -9.20 -0.41 -11.15
N TYR A 119 -8.19 -0.27 -12.01
CA TYR A 119 -7.91 0.97 -12.73
C TYR A 119 -9.03 1.44 -13.67
N PHE A 120 -10.04 0.60 -13.93
CA PHE A 120 -11.09 0.89 -14.91
C PHE A 120 -12.52 0.80 -14.37
N THR A 121 -12.76 0.12 -13.24
CA THR A 121 -14.14 -0.25 -12.86
C THR A 121 -14.56 0.16 -11.46
N CYS A 122 -13.90 -0.41 -10.45
CA CYS A 122 -14.48 -0.51 -9.13
C CYS A 122 -13.48 -0.23 -8.04
N ILE A 123 -14.01 0.23 -6.91
CA ILE A 123 -13.26 0.61 -5.72
C ILE A 123 -14.08 0.12 -4.51
N TYR A 124 -13.44 -0.64 -3.65
CA TYR A 124 -14.03 -1.20 -2.43
C TYR A 124 -13.11 -0.96 -1.24
N LEU A 125 -13.67 -0.38 -0.20
CA LEU A 125 -13.02 -0.27 1.10
C LEU A 125 -13.50 -1.37 2.02
N VAL A 126 -12.54 -2.05 2.65
CA VAL A 126 -12.77 -3.21 3.49
C VAL A 126 -12.01 -3.06 4.79
N ASN A 127 -12.67 -3.36 5.91
CA ASN A 127 -11.96 -3.74 7.12
C ASN A 127 -12.06 -5.27 7.28
N PRO A 128 -10.95 -6.01 7.07
CA PRO A 128 -10.98 -7.46 7.10
C PRO A 128 -11.27 -8.04 8.49
N ASN A 129 -11.00 -7.28 9.55
CA ASN A 129 -11.24 -7.71 10.92
C ASN A 129 -12.72 -7.60 11.29
N THR A 130 -13.38 -6.52 10.87
CA THR A 130 -14.80 -6.27 11.21
C THR A 130 -15.78 -6.76 10.15
N ARG A 131 -15.29 -7.16 8.97
CA ARG A 131 -16.08 -7.47 7.76
C ARG A 131 -16.89 -6.29 7.24
N TRP A 132 -16.55 -5.08 7.67
CA TRP A 132 -17.14 -3.86 7.13
C TRP A 132 -16.66 -3.66 5.68
N LEU A 133 -17.59 -3.30 4.81
CA LEU A 133 -17.37 -3.11 3.37
C LEU A 133 -18.13 -1.85 2.92
N ARG A 134 -17.52 -1.07 2.03
CA ARG A 134 -18.15 0.07 1.35
C ARG A 134 -17.65 0.16 -0.08
N SER A 135 -18.57 0.29 -1.03
CA SER A 135 -18.23 0.63 -2.42
C SER A 135 -18.05 2.15 -2.56
N VAL A 136 -17.20 2.54 -3.51
CA VAL A 136 -16.98 3.93 -3.92
C VAL A 136 -17.32 4.04 -5.40
N PRO A 137 -18.01 5.11 -5.85
CA PRO A 137 -18.31 5.30 -7.25
C PRO A 137 -17.03 5.45 -8.09
N GLN A 138 -17.17 5.19 -9.39
CA GLN A 138 -16.09 5.35 -10.35
C GLN A 138 -15.57 6.81 -10.40
N ALA A 139 -14.25 6.99 -10.52
CA ALA A 139 -13.63 8.30 -10.69
C ALA A 139 -13.46 8.69 -12.17
N GLY A 140 -13.19 9.98 -12.41
CA GLY A 140 -12.84 10.50 -13.72
C GLY A 140 -11.61 9.81 -14.33
N HIS A 141 -10.60 9.50 -13.50
CA HIS A 141 -9.42 8.73 -13.90
C HIS A 141 -9.80 7.40 -14.54
N GLN A 142 -10.67 6.62 -13.90
CA GLN A 142 -11.06 5.30 -14.42
C GLN A 142 -11.83 5.42 -15.74
N GLU A 143 -12.69 6.43 -15.87
CA GLU A 143 -13.38 6.73 -17.14
C GLU A 143 -12.40 7.15 -18.24
N ALA A 144 -11.42 7.99 -17.90
CA ALA A 144 -10.40 8.45 -18.83
C ALA A 144 -9.50 7.30 -19.28
N ALA A 145 -9.06 6.45 -18.35
CA ALA A 145 -8.26 5.26 -18.61
C ALA A 145 -9.00 4.30 -19.55
N LEU A 146 -10.30 4.06 -19.32
CA LEU A 146 -11.11 3.21 -20.19
C LEU A 146 -11.23 3.79 -21.61
N LYS A 147 -11.38 5.10 -21.77
CA LYS A 147 -11.42 5.76 -23.09
C LYS A 147 -10.11 5.57 -23.85
N VAL A 148 -8.97 5.74 -23.19
CA VAL A 148 -7.65 5.52 -23.82
C VAL A 148 -7.49 4.05 -24.20
N MET A 149 -7.81 3.12 -23.29
CA MET A 149 -7.76 1.68 -23.55
C MET A 149 -8.61 1.23 -24.74
N ASN A 150 -9.80 1.80 -24.90
CA ASN A 150 -10.66 1.52 -26.05
C ASN A 150 -10.06 2.08 -27.35
N LYS A 151 -9.47 3.28 -27.31
CA LYS A 151 -8.82 3.92 -28.47
C LYS A 151 -7.62 3.11 -28.98
N ILE A 152 -6.85 2.50 -28.08
CA ILE A 152 -5.71 1.64 -28.43
C ILE A 152 -6.12 0.17 -28.64
N HIS A 153 -7.42 -0.14 -28.74
CA HIS A 153 -7.92 -1.52 -28.95
C HIS A 153 -7.35 -2.55 -27.95
N GLY A 154 -7.11 -2.11 -26.72
CA GLY A 154 -6.54 -2.92 -25.64
C GLY A 154 -5.13 -3.45 -25.91
N THR A 155 -4.35 -2.83 -26.81
CA THR A 155 -2.93 -3.17 -26.97
C THR A 155 -2.11 -2.39 -25.95
N TRP A 156 -1.57 -3.10 -24.97
CA TRP A 156 -0.57 -2.55 -24.04
C TRP A 156 0.77 -2.42 -24.74
N THR A 157 1.40 -1.25 -24.59
CA THR A 157 2.76 -0.93 -25.03
C THR A 157 3.42 -0.12 -23.92
N GLU A 158 4.76 -0.13 -23.84
CA GLU A 158 5.52 0.66 -22.86
C GLU A 158 5.08 2.14 -22.85
N ASP A 159 4.75 2.70 -24.02
CA ASP A 159 4.23 4.07 -24.19
C ASP A 159 2.90 4.37 -23.43
N ASN A 160 2.19 3.35 -22.96
CA ASN A 160 0.87 3.47 -22.31
C ASN A 160 0.87 3.02 -20.84
N ASP A 161 2.04 2.66 -20.26
CA ASP A 161 2.11 2.18 -18.88
C ASP A 161 1.72 3.25 -17.85
N GLY A 162 1.97 4.53 -18.16
CA GLY A 162 1.58 5.67 -17.32
C GLY A 162 0.06 5.92 -17.17
N ILE A 163 -0.78 5.15 -17.88
CA ILE A 163 -2.24 5.17 -17.69
C ILE A 163 -2.63 4.54 -16.34
N LEU A 164 -1.78 3.66 -15.78
CA LEU A 164 -2.07 2.90 -14.57
C LEU A 164 -1.54 3.60 -13.30
N CYS A 165 -2.12 4.76 -12.96
CA CYS A 165 -1.74 5.48 -11.74
C CYS A 165 -2.37 4.87 -10.47
N ASN A 166 -1.52 4.60 -9.48
CA ASN A 166 -1.93 4.01 -8.21
C ASN A 166 -2.80 4.97 -7.36
N LEU A 167 -3.85 4.43 -6.74
CA LEU A 167 -4.76 5.18 -5.89
C LEU A 167 -4.18 5.40 -4.49
N GLY A 168 -4.15 6.66 -4.05
CA GLY A 168 -3.81 7.04 -2.68
C GLY A 168 -4.97 6.85 -1.72
N PHE A 169 -4.71 6.24 -0.56
CA PHE A 169 -5.66 6.15 0.54
C PHE A 169 -5.03 6.71 1.81
N GLY A 170 -5.66 7.73 2.37
CA GLY A 170 -5.12 8.40 3.54
C GLY A 170 -6.19 9.00 4.44
N LYS A 171 -5.71 9.52 5.57
CA LYS A 171 -6.52 10.15 6.60
C LYS A 171 -5.96 11.50 6.97
N ASP A 172 -6.82 12.50 7.03
CA ASP A 172 -6.55 13.78 7.66
C ASP A 172 -6.35 13.59 9.17
N LYS A 173 -5.15 13.90 9.65
CA LYS A 173 -4.79 13.73 11.06
C LYS A 173 -5.54 14.67 12.01
N PHE A 174 -6.00 15.82 11.53
CA PHE A 174 -6.68 16.83 12.35
C PHE A 174 -8.17 16.53 12.47
N THR A 175 -8.83 16.22 11.36
CA THR A 175 -10.27 15.94 11.36
C THR A 175 -10.59 14.46 11.59
N GLY A 176 -9.61 13.58 11.42
CA GLY A 176 -9.78 12.13 11.47
C GLY A 176 -10.52 11.55 10.26
N ARG A 177 -10.75 12.36 9.21
CA ARG A 177 -11.51 11.99 8.03
C ARG A 177 -10.62 11.33 6.99
N TYR A 178 -11.14 10.29 6.35
CA TYR A 178 -10.46 9.59 5.28
C TYR A 178 -10.72 10.25 3.93
N LYS A 179 -9.77 10.11 3.01
CA LYS A 179 -9.90 10.52 1.60
C LYS A 179 -9.22 9.51 0.70
N LEU A 180 -9.75 9.37 -0.51
CA LEU A 180 -9.04 8.71 -1.62
C LEU A 180 -8.55 9.78 -2.58
N VAL A 181 -7.37 9.58 -3.15
CA VAL A 181 -6.73 10.57 -4.03
C VAL A 181 -6.15 9.87 -5.25
N TRP A 182 -6.64 10.24 -6.43
CA TRP A 182 -5.95 9.95 -7.68
C TRP A 182 -5.15 11.18 -8.09
N LEU A 183 -3.86 11.00 -8.25
CA LEU A 183 -2.97 11.95 -8.91
C LEU A 183 -2.39 11.21 -10.10
N TYR A 184 -2.49 11.81 -11.28
CA TYR A 184 -2.00 11.20 -12.52
C TYR A 184 -1.48 12.25 -13.49
N ASN A 185 -0.51 11.84 -14.30
CA ASN A 185 0.04 12.69 -15.33
C ASN A 185 -1.00 12.90 -16.45
N SER A 186 -1.09 14.12 -16.96
CA SER A 186 -2.16 14.50 -17.90
C SER A 186 -1.90 14.06 -19.35
N PHE A 187 -0.63 13.89 -19.72
CA PHE A 187 -0.18 13.66 -21.10
C PHE A 187 -0.66 12.31 -21.65
N GLU A 188 -0.64 11.30 -20.78
CA GLU A 188 -1.04 9.91 -20.98
C GLU A 188 -2.54 9.80 -21.29
N PHE A 189 -3.29 10.85 -20.95
CA PHE A 189 -4.73 10.99 -21.21
C PHE A 189 -5.03 12.06 -22.26
N THR A 190 -4.01 12.56 -22.99
CA THR A 190 -4.12 13.64 -23.99
C THR A 190 -4.72 14.94 -23.44
N LEU A 191 -4.49 15.22 -22.15
CA LEU A 191 -4.93 16.44 -21.47
C LEU A 191 -3.82 17.50 -21.48
N SER A 192 -4.19 18.77 -21.35
CA SER A 192 -3.26 19.91 -21.50
C SER A 192 -2.57 20.37 -20.20
N ASN A 193 -2.94 19.80 -19.05
CA ASN A 193 -2.36 20.16 -17.75
C ASN A 193 -1.04 19.40 -17.51
N THR A 194 -0.32 19.69 -16.43
CA THR A 194 0.84 18.87 -16.01
C THR A 194 0.34 17.55 -15.41
N THR A 195 -0.51 17.66 -14.39
CA THR A 195 -1.16 16.54 -13.70
C THR A 195 -2.64 16.85 -13.47
N VAL A 196 -3.42 15.81 -13.18
CA VAL A 196 -4.79 15.93 -12.69
C VAL A 196 -4.89 15.28 -11.33
N CYS A 197 -5.61 15.94 -10.40
CA CYS A 197 -5.84 15.42 -9.07
C CYS A 197 -7.34 15.36 -8.78
N GLU A 198 -7.80 14.17 -8.41
CA GLU A 198 -9.16 13.88 -7.97
C GLU A 198 -9.16 13.40 -6.52
N VAL A 199 -10.05 13.97 -5.71
CA VAL A 199 -10.19 13.63 -4.29
C VAL A 199 -11.61 13.14 -4.05
N TYR A 200 -11.73 11.98 -3.43
CA TYR A 200 -13.00 11.48 -2.89
C TYR A 200 -13.12 11.82 -1.41
N ASP A 201 -14.19 12.55 -1.07
CA ASP A 201 -14.55 12.89 0.31
C ASP A 201 -15.76 12.06 0.76
N PHE A 202 -15.54 11.17 1.73
CA PHE A 202 -16.56 10.29 2.29
C PHE A 202 -17.63 11.00 3.13
N ASN A 203 -17.37 12.22 3.58
CA ASN A 203 -18.18 12.88 4.61
C ASN A 203 -18.99 14.05 4.08
N ASN A 204 -18.50 14.76 3.07
CA ASN A 204 -19.18 15.95 2.55
C ASN A 204 -20.16 15.57 1.44
N THR A 205 -19.62 15.20 0.28
CA THR A 205 -20.42 15.01 -0.93
C THR A 205 -20.60 13.54 -1.31
N ASN A 206 -19.77 12.62 -0.79
CA ASN A 206 -19.70 11.24 -1.31
C ASN A 206 -19.49 11.20 -2.83
N THR A 207 -18.71 12.16 -3.33
CA THR A 207 -18.37 12.26 -4.74
C THR A 207 -16.89 12.52 -4.90
N TRP A 208 -16.40 12.16 -6.09
CA TRP A 208 -15.14 12.67 -6.59
C TRP A 208 -15.26 14.15 -6.90
N ARG A 209 -14.16 14.88 -6.70
CA ARG A 209 -14.02 16.26 -7.17
C ARG A 209 -12.58 16.52 -7.56
N TYR A 210 -12.41 17.39 -8.54
CA TYR A 210 -11.10 17.88 -8.94
C TYR A 210 -10.58 18.90 -7.92
N VAL A 211 -9.28 18.87 -7.67
CA VAL A 211 -8.55 19.88 -6.91
C VAL A 211 -7.40 20.44 -7.73
N THR A 212 -6.80 21.53 -7.24
CA THR A 212 -5.56 22.03 -7.84
C THR A 212 -4.50 20.93 -7.80
N ALA A 213 -4.11 20.46 -8.97
CA ALA A 213 -3.17 19.36 -9.12
C ALA A 213 -1.72 19.81 -8.91
N SER A 214 -0.81 18.84 -8.93
CA SER A 214 0.62 19.10 -8.80
C SER A 214 1.14 19.91 -10.00
N PRO A 215 1.99 20.94 -9.78
CA PRO A 215 2.63 21.66 -10.87
C PRO A 215 3.72 20.83 -11.57
N VAL A 216 4.12 19.70 -10.98
CA VAL A 216 5.15 18.79 -11.49
C VAL A 216 4.56 17.41 -11.76
N ARG A 217 5.10 16.74 -12.78
CA ARG A 217 4.77 15.35 -13.10
C ARG A 217 5.22 14.43 -11.97
N ILE A 218 4.50 13.33 -11.82
CA ILE A 218 4.82 12.30 -10.84
C ILE A 218 5.34 11.06 -11.54
N PHE A 219 6.11 10.27 -10.81
CA PHE A 219 6.40 8.91 -11.22
C PHE A 219 5.16 8.05 -10.93
N ASP A 220 4.45 7.65 -11.98
CA ASP A 220 3.11 7.08 -11.96
C ASP A 220 3.06 5.60 -11.55
N GLU A 221 4.14 4.85 -11.80
CA GLU A 221 4.25 3.46 -11.35
C GLU A 221 4.35 3.31 -9.82
N GLN A 222 4.80 4.35 -9.11
CA GLN A 222 4.97 4.28 -7.66
C GLN A 222 3.62 4.36 -6.92
N ALA A 223 3.37 3.38 -6.04
CA ALA A 223 2.21 3.40 -5.17
C ALA A 223 2.35 4.50 -4.09
N PRO A 224 1.42 5.47 -4.00
CA PRO A 224 1.51 6.57 -3.05
C PRO A 224 1.54 6.09 -1.61
N VAL A 225 2.44 6.70 -0.84
CA VAL A 225 2.64 6.34 0.56
C VAL A 225 1.85 7.30 1.44
N HIS A 226 1.07 6.79 2.40
CA HIS A 226 0.42 7.62 3.42
C HIS A 226 1.27 7.69 4.69
N LEU A 227 1.53 8.91 5.16
CA LEU A 227 2.18 9.15 6.45
C LEU A 227 1.75 10.49 7.05
N ASP A 228 1.39 10.47 8.33
CA ASP A 228 1.09 11.64 9.16
C ASP A 228 0.21 12.71 8.48
N GLY A 229 -0.89 12.29 7.88
CA GLY A 229 -1.85 13.21 7.27
C GLY A 229 -1.56 13.60 5.83
N SER A 230 -0.51 13.05 5.22
CA SER A 230 -0.09 13.39 3.87
C SER A 230 0.10 12.14 3.01
N LEU A 231 -0.03 12.30 1.70
CA LEU A 231 0.35 11.31 0.70
C LEU A 231 1.63 11.74 0.00
N TYR A 232 2.48 10.79 -0.40
CA TYR A 232 3.79 11.08 -0.97
C TYR A 232 4.01 10.33 -2.29
N TRP A 233 4.59 11.05 -3.25
CA TRP A 233 4.98 10.54 -4.57
C TRP A 233 6.43 10.89 -4.88
N PHE A 234 7.07 10.14 -5.77
CA PHE A 234 8.24 10.63 -6.50
C PHE A 234 7.81 11.54 -7.65
N THR A 235 8.64 12.53 -7.98
CA THR A 235 8.50 13.31 -9.21
C THR A 235 9.11 12.58 -10.39
N ASP A 236 8.52 12.76 -11.56
CA ASP A 236 9.00 12.18 -12.82
C ASP A 236 10.37 12.77 -13.24
N GLU A 237 11.31 11.89 -13.59
CA GLU A 237 12.74 12.16 -13.81
C GLU A 237 13.04 12.87 -15.13
N TYR A 238 12.15 12.82 -16.13
CA TYR A 238 12.40 13.39 -17.45
C TYR A 238 12.62 14.92 -17.46
N ILE A 239 12.42 15.61 -16.32
CA ILE A 239 12.51 17.07 -16.21
C ILE A 239 13.46 17.55 -15.08
N THR A 240 13.65 16.78 -13.99
CA THR A 240 14.49 17.17 -12.83
C THR A 240 14.97 15.97 -12.02
N ASP A 241 16.00 16.15 -11.18
CA ASP A 241 16.39 15.20 -10.12
C ASP A 241 15.16 14.62 -9.39
N THR A 242 15.18 13.32 -9.08
CA THR A 242 14.11 12.60 -8.39
C THR A 242 13.84 13.23 -7.03
N LYS A 243 12.69 13.89 -6.89
CA LYS A 243 12.27 14.57 -5.65
C LYS A 243 11.04 13.91 -5.06
N VAL A 244 10.78 14.22 -3.79
CA VAL A 244 9.57 13.77 -3.10
C VAL A 244 8.53 14.88 -3.12
N LEU A 245 7.38 14.57 -3.69
CA LEU A 245 6.18 15.41 -3.66
C LEU A 245 5.29 14.95 -2.51
N SER A 246 4.78 15.88 -1.73
CA SER A 246 3.78 15.60 -0.68
C SER A 246 2.45 16.29 -1.00
N PHE A 247 1.34 15.64 -0.66
CA PHE A 247 0.00 16.20 -0.67
C PHE A 247 -0.55 16.17 0.76
N ASP A 248 -0.75 17.35 1.34
CA ASP A 248 -1.37 17.49 2.65
C ASP A 248 -2.89 17.26 2.52
N ILE A 249 -3.42 16.21 3.15
CA ILE A 249 -4.83 15.80 3.00
C ILE A 249 -5.77 16.83 3.63
N HIS A 250 -5.32 17.57 4.64
CA HIS A 250 -6.14 18.54 5.36
C HIS A 250 -6.39 19.80 4.52
N THR A 251 -5.32 20.36 3.98
CA THR A 251 -5.29 21.60 3.20
C THR A 251 -5.48 21.37 1.71
N GLU A 252 -5.29 20.14 1.24
CA GLU A 252 -5.32 19.73 -0.17
C GLU A 252 -4.31 20.49 -1.03
N LYS A 253 -3.10 20.66 -0.48
CA LYS A 253 -2.01 21.39 -1.12
C LYS A 253 -0.79 20.50 -1.30
N PHE A 254 -0.15 20.69 -2.44
CA PHE A 254 1.11 20.04 -2.78
C PHE A 254 2.29 20.83 -2.23
N HIS A 255 3.27 20.11 -1.68
CA HIS A 255 4.55 20.68 -1.23
C HIS A 255 5.69 19.79 -1.71
N MET A 256 6.71 20.42 -2.29
CA MET A 256 7.97 19.76 -2.59
C MET A 256 8.75 19.55 -1.29
N ILE A 257 9.20 18.33 -1.06
CA ILE A 257 10.14 18.02 0.01
C ILE A 257 11.57 18.29 -0.48
N ALA A 258 12.46 18.58 0.46
CA ALA A 258 13.87 18.86 0.22
C ALA A 258 14.53 17.81 -0.68
N GLU A 259 15.67 18.18 -1.28
CA GLU A 259 16.44 17.32 -2.18
C GLU A 259 16.69 15.95 -1.55
N ALA A 260 16.37 14.92 -2.32
CA ALA A 260 16.61 13.55 -1.97
C ALA A 260 18.12 13.22 -2.03
N PRO A 261 18.63 12.33 -1.17
CA PRO A 261 20.04 11.92 -1.16
C PRO A 261 20.36 10.88 -2.24
N PHE A 262 19.39 10.50 -3.07
CA PHE A 262 19.49 9.43 -4.05
C PHE A 262 19.61 10.00 -5.47
N PHE A 263 20.51 9.41 -6.26
CA PHE A 263 20.81 9.80 -7.64
C PHE A 263 19.67 9.47 -8.62
N GLU A 264 19.74 10.04 -9.83
CA GLU A 264 18.95 9.63 -11.01
C GLU A 264 19.11 8.12 -11.22
N VAL A 265 18.05 7.36 -10.98
CA VAL A 265 18.10 5.90 -11.03
C VAL A 265 16.78 5.37 -11.55
N GLY A 266 16.87 4.38 -12.45
CA GLY A 266 15.69 3.84 -13.12
C GLY A 266 14.62 3.34 -12.16
N GLU A 267 13.38 3.44 -12.64
CA GLU A 267 12.09 3.09 -12.02
C GLU A 267 12.07 1.91 -11.03
N LYS A 268 12.82 0.84 -11.30
CA LYS A 268 12.79 -0.42 -10.52
C LYS A 268 13.83 -0.48 -9.40
N GLU A 269 14.68 0.53 -9.34
CA GLU A 269 15.80 0.63 -8.42
C GLU A 269 15.54 1.68 -7.31
N ILE A 270 14.33 2.25 -7.24
CA ILE A 270 13.92 3.13 -6.15
C ILE A 270 12.48 2.85 -5.67
N ILE A 271 12.27 2.81 -4.35
CA ILE A 271 10.95 2.58 -3.74
C ILE A 271 10.74 3.47 -2.53
N MET A 272 9.54 4.05 -2.41
CA MET A 272 9.10 4.76 -1.22
C MET A 272 8.34 3.83 -0.29
N CYS A 273 8.59 3.93 1.02
CA CYS A 273 7.91 3.12 2.03
C CYS A 273 7.76 3.88 3.35
N THR A 274 7.05 3.30 4.32
CA THR A 274 7.07 3.76 5.70
C THR A 274 7.72 2.74 6.60
N LEU A 275 8.68 3.17 7.42
CA LEU A 275 9.27 2.34 8.47
C LEU A 275 9.26 3.13 9.78
N ASN A 276 8.77 2.51 10.86
CA ASN A 276 8.70 3.13 12.19
C ASN A 276 8.05 4.53 12.19
N ASN A 277 6.97 4.71 11.43
CA ASN A 277 6.25 5.97 11.29
C ASN A 277 7.12 7.13 10.73
N ARG A 278 8.06 6.80 9.86
CA ARG A 278 8.88 7.75 9.11
C ARG A 278 8.81 7.42 7.62
N LEU A 279 8.94 8.46 6.80
CA LEU A 279 9.00 8.31 5.35
C LEU A 279 10.39 7.78 5.02
N CYS A 280 10.45 6.72 4.25
CA CYS A 280 11.71 6.10 3.86
C CYS A 280 11.76 5.92 2.34
N VAL A 281 12.99 5.99 1.82
CA VAL A 281 13.28 5.68 0.43
C VAL A 281 14.35 4.61 0.41
N SER A 282 14.09 3.56 -0.36
CA SER A 282 15.01 2.47 -0.60
C SER A 282 15.52 2.58 -2.02
N GLN A 283 16.83 2.76 -2.18
CA GLN A 283 17.50 2.80 -3.48
C GLN A 283 18.40 1.59 -3.62
N LYS A 284 18.35 0.94 -4.78
CA LYS A 284 19.20 -0.19 -5.13
C LYS A 284 20.22 0.25 -6.16
N GLU A 285 21.48 0.03 -5.84
CA GLU A 285 22.61 0.16 -6.75
C GLU A 285 23.38 -1.15 -6.62
N TRP A 286 23.09 -2.10 -7.51
CA TRP A 286 23.58 -3.47 -7.36
C TRP A 286 25.10 -3.51 -7.14
N PRO A 287 25.60 -4.25 -6.13
CA PRO A 287 24.89 -5.24 -5.30
C PRO A 287 24.29 -4.71 -4.00
N LYS A 288 24.26 -3.40 -3.79
CA LYS A 288 23.77 -2.80 -2.55
C LYS A 288 22.35 -2.30 -2.69
N GLN A 289 21.65 -2.27 -1.57
CA GLN A 289 20.40 -1.53 -1.44
C GLN A 289 20.43 -0.72 -0.16
N GLU A 290 20.33 0.59 -0.29
CA GLU A 290 20.41 1.54 0.81
C GLU A 290 19.03 2.08 1.14
N ILE A 291 18.72 2.15 2.44
CA ILE A 291 17.45 2.66 2.92
C ILE A 291 17.71 3.93 3.70
N TRP A 292 17.08 5.01 3.26
CA TRP A 292 17.14 6.34 3.82
C TRP A 292 15.84 6.67 4.52
N SER A 293 15.90 7.37 5.64
CA SER A 293 14.74 7.85 6.40
C SER A 293 14.74 9.36 6.47
N LEU A 294 13.61 9.98 6.20
CA LEU A 294 13.43 11.41 6.33
C LEU A 294 13.27 11.77 7.82
N ASN A 295 14.02 12.75 8.28
CA ASN A 295 13.84 13.38 9.57
C ASN A 295 12.85 14.54 9.43
N ASN A 296 11.70 14.43 10.12
CA ASN A 296 10.65 15.46 10.05
C ASN A 296 11.03 16.79 10.71
N SER A 297 12.10 16.83 11.53
CA SER A 297 12.48 18.04 12.27
C SER A 297 13.31 19.02 11.44
N ASP A 298 14.27 18.52 10.67
CA ASP A 298 15.19 19.30 9.85
C ASP A 298 15.04 19.03 8.35
N MET A 299 14.14 18.13 7.97
CA MET A 299 13.89 17.68 6.60
C MET A 299 15.13 17.08 5.92
N THR A 300 16.05 16.52 6.71
CA THR A 300 17.25 15.83 6.21
C THR A 300 17.03 14.33 6.10
N TRP A 301 17.79 13.70 5.22
CA TRP A 301 17.76 12.25 5.05
C TRP A 301 18.93 11.59 5.77
N GLU A 302 18.63 10.55 6.53
CA GLU A 302 19.65 9.71 7.17
C GLU A 302 19.60 8.28 6.64
N LYS A 303 20.76 7.69 6.40
CA LYS A 303 20.86 6.28 6.01
C LYS A 303 20.64 5.41 7.24
N ILE A 304 19.62 4.56 7.20
CA ILE A 304 19.24 3.67 8.31
C ILE A 304 19.60 2.20 8.07
N TYR A 305 19.68 1.77 6.80
CA TYR A 305 20.14 0.43 6.44
C TYR A 305 21.03 0.46 5.19
N SER A 306 21.96 -0.48 5.11
CA SER A 306 22.76 -0.77 3.92
C SER A 306 22.79 -2.29 3.76
N LEU A 307 21.98 -2.78 2.82
CA LEU A 307 21.79 -4.19 2.52
C LEU A 307 22.85 -4.61 1.50
N ASP A 308 23.52 -5.72 1.77
CA ASP A 308 24.39 -6.38 0.81
C ASP A 308 23.63 -7.55 0.20
N LEU A 309 23.26 -7.43 -1.08
CA LEU A 309 22.45 -8.44 -1.77
C LEU A 309 23.30 -9.61 -2.29
N GLN A 310 24.64 -9.53 -2.19
CA GLN A 310 25.55 -10.61 -2.57
C GLN A 310 25.82 -11.62 -1.46
N THR A 311 25.67 -11.24 -0.18
CA THR A 311 25.98 -12.16 0.94
C THR A 311 25.19 -13.46 0.87
N ASP A 312 23.97 -13.41 0.32
CA ASP A 312 23.11 -14.55 0.10
C ASP A 312 22.45 -14.45 -1.28
N TYR A 313 23.30 -14.58 -2.31
CA TYR A 313 22.95 -14.49 -3.74
C TYR A 313 21.71 -15.32 -4.12
N ASP A 314 21.45 -16.45 -3.45
CA ASP A 314 20.30 -17.31 -3.69
C ASP A 314 18.93 -16.63 -3.48
N TRP A 315 18.84 -15.58 -2.65
CA TRP A 315 17.59 -14.86 -2.40
C TRP A 315 17.31 -13.75 -3.40
N PHE A 316 18.36 -13.16 -3.96
CA PHE A 316 18.27 -11.98 -4.82
C PHE A 316 18.53 -12.27 -6.30
N THR A 317 18.79 -13.53 -6.64
CA THR A 317 18.99 -14.02 -8.02
C THR A 317 17.70 -14.18 -8.82
N ASP A 318 17.83 -14.02 -10.14
CA ASP A 318 16.78 -14.25 -11.12
C ASP A 318 16.46 -15.75 -11.28
N TYR A 319 15.73 -16.34 -10.33
CA TYR A 319 14.87 -17.45 -10.70
C TYR A 319 13.58 -16.86 -11.26
N LEU A 320 13.51 -16.71 -12.59
CA LEU A 320 12.26 -16.46 -13.29
C LEU A 320 11.49 -17.79 -13.41
N PRO A 321 10.44 -18.07 -12.62
CA PRO A 321 9.44 -19.01 -13.07
C PRO A 321 8.71 -18.37 -14.26
N PRO A 322 8.61 -19.05 -15.42
CA PRO A 322 7.71 -18.61 -16.48
C PRO A 322 6.26 -18.57 -15.95
N PRO A 323 5.43 -17.56 -16.27
CA PRO A 323 5.63 -16.48 -17.22
C PRO A 323 5.74 -15.12 -16.50
N CYS A 324 6.93 -14.70 -16.07
CA CYS A 324 7.12 -13.31 -15.68
C CYS A 324 7.31 -12.44 -16.94
N THR A 325 6.48 -11.42 -17.11
CA THR A 325 6.48 -10.47 -18.23
C THR A 325 7.58 -9.40 -18.15
N TYR A 326 8.46 -9.45 -17.14
CA TYR A 326 9.48 -8.42 -16.92
C TYR A 326 10.72 -8.68 -17.77
N SER A 327 11.31 -7.60 -18.31
CA SER A 327 12.63 -7.64 -18.93
C SER A 327 13.65 -8.30 -17.98
N PRO A 328 14.48 -9.24 -18.47
CA PRO A 328 15.49 -9.93 -17.67
C PRO A 328 16.56 -8.98 -17.11
N ASP A 329 16.68 -7.77 -17.65
CA ASP A 329 17.83 -6.89 -17.37
C ASP A 329 17.65 -6.00 -16.12
N VAL A 330 16.45 -5.92 -15.52
CA VAL A 330 16.21 -5.06 -14.36
C VAL A 330 15.77 -5.86 -13.15
N VAL A 331 16.62 -5.87 -12.10
CA VAL A 331 16.38 -6.57 -10.84
C VAL A 331 15.76 -5.59 -9.84
N PRO A 332 14.48 -5.72 -9.46
CA PRO A 332 13.81 -4.72 -8.63
C PRO A 332 14.39 -4.63 -7.21
N CYS A 333 14.10 -3.54 -6.50
CA CYS A 333 14.36 -3.43 -5.06
C CYS A 333 13.62 -4.51 -4.26
N ALA A 334 14.23 -4.98 -3.17
CA ALA A 334 13.51 -5.68 -2.11
C ALA A 334 12.69 -4.65 -1.31
N ILE A 335 11.37 -4.76 -1.29
CA ILE A 335 10.47 -3.77 -0.69
C ILE A 335 10.57 -3.83 0.84
N PRO A 336 10.99 -2.76 1.53
CA PRO A 336 10.94 -2.72 3.00
C PRO A 336 9.49 -2.61 3.48
N VAL A 337 9.03 -3.59 4.26
CA VAL A 337 7.63 -3.69 4.68
C VAL A 337 7.43 -3.27 6.14
N ALA A 338 8.33 -3.68 7.03
CA ALA A 338 8.20 -3.42 8.46
C ALA A 338 9.54 -3.56 9.20
N VAL A 339 9.65 -2.94 10.38
CA VAL A 339 10.73 -3.19 11.34
C VAL A 339 10.12 -3.80 12.60
N LEU A 340 10.58 -4.99 12.98
CA LEU A 340 10.02 -5.76 14.09
C LEU A 340 10.64 -5.33 15.42
N LYS A 341 9.81 -4.80 16.31
CA LYS A 341 10.25 -4.31 17.63
C LYS A 341 10.63 -5.48 18.53
N ASN A 342 9.86 -6.56 18.50
CA ASN A 342 10.08 -7.70 19.41
C ASN A 342 11.19 -8.65 18.96
N LYS A 343 11.69 -8.51 17.72
CA LYS A 343 12.80 -9.29 17.18
C LYS A 343 13.97 -8.38 16.84
N LYS A 344 14.60 -7.75 17.84
CA LYS A 344 15.84 -6.97 17.67
C LYS A 344 15.85 -5.93 16.53
N LYS A 345 14.72 -5.31 16.19
CA LYS A 345 14.63 -4.40 15.04
C LYS A 345 14.97 -5.06 13.69
N THR A 346 14.69 -6.36 13.55
CA THR A 346 14.77 -7.07 12.27
C THR A 346 13.92 -6.36 11.23
N LEU A 347 14.52 -6.09 10.07
CA LEU A 347 13.84 -5.54 8.91
C LEU A 347 13.15 -6.66 8.16
N VAL A 348 11.88 -6.48 7.80
CA VAL A 348 11.17 -7.41 6.92
C VAL A 348 11.13 -6.84 5.52
N LEU A 349 11.60 -7.63 4.57
CA LEU A 349 11.70 -7.32 3.16
C LEU A 349 10.74 -8.24 2.39
N TYR A 350 10.04 -7.66 1.43
CA TYR A 350 9.28 -8.40 0.43
C TYR A 350 10.00 -8.32 -0.91
N TYR A 351 10.44 -9.45 -1.44
CA TYR A 351 11.13 -9.49 -2.73
C TYR A 351 10.33 -10.32 -3.74
N PRO A 352 9.71 -9.69 -4.75
CA PRO A 352 8.84 -10.39 -5.71
C PRO A 352 9.51 -11.56 -6.44
N ARG A 353 10.85 -11.49 -6.65
CA ARG A 353 11.63 -12.53 -7.34
C ARG A 353 12.30 -13.55 -6.40
N ALA A 354 12.16 -13.43 -5.08
CA ALA A 354 12.75 -14.41 -4.15
C ALA A 354 12.16 -15.81 -4.36
N LYS A 355 12.97 -16.85 -4.10
CA LYS A 355 12.46 -18.21 -3.91
C LYS A 355 11.50 -18.21 -2.72
N ASN A 356 10.41 -18.99 -2.84
CA ASN A 356 9.39 -18.98 -1.79
C ASN A 356 9.98 -19.36 -0.41
N PRO A 357 9.59 -18.62 0.64
CA PRO A 357 8.70 -17.47 0.59
C PRO A 357 9.37 -16.16 0.16
N ASN A 358 8.59 -15.30 -0.50
CA ASN A 358 9.03 -13.99 -0.97
C ASN A 358 9.17 -12.93 0.17
N LEU A 359 9.16 -13.36 1.44
CA LEU A 359 9.36 -12.53 2.63
C LEU A 359 10.63 -12.93 3.35
N LEU A 360 11.57 -11.99 3.44
CA LEU A 360 12.87 -12.16 4.06
C LEU A 360 12.93 -11.32 5.34
N MET A 361 13.62 -11.84 6.35
CA MET A 361 14.00 -11.14 7.56
C MET A 361 15.48 -10.79 7.46
N TYR A 362 15.83 -9.52 7.62
CA TYR A 362 17.21 -9.04 7.67
C TYR A 362 17.57 -8.63 9.10
N ASP A 363 18.55 -9.30 9.68
CA ASP A 363 19.10 -8.91 10.99
C ASP A 363 20.23 -7.87 10.79
N PRO A 364 20.03 -6.62 11.23
CA PRO A 364 21.04 -5.58 11.08
C PRO A 364 22.31 -5.81 11.92
N GLU A 365 22.25 -6.61 12.99
CA GLU A 365 23.42 -6.90 13.84
C GLU A 365 24.36 -7.89 13.15
N SER A 366 23.83 -9.01 12.65
CA SER A 366 24.61 -10.04 11.97
C SER A 366 24.82 -9.77 10.48
N ARG A 367 24.03 -8.87 9.89
CA ARG A 367 23.96 -8.59 8.44
C ARG A 367 23.66 -9.83 7.61
N SER A 368 22.86 -10.73 8.16
CA SER A 368 22.38 -11.93 7.47
C SER A 368 20.90 -11.82 7.20
N TYR A 369 20.43 -12.53 6.18
CA TYR A 369 18.99 -12.73 6.01
C TYR A 369 18.55 -14.11 6.50
N ASP A 370 17.26 -14.24 6.72
CA ASP A 370 16.60 -15.47 7.10
C ASP A 370 15.19 -15.47 6.52
N LEU A 371 14.55 -16.64 6.44
CA LEU A 371 13.17 -16.73 5.99
C LEU A 371 12.23 -16.26 7.08
N CYS A 372 11.24 -15.44 6.70
CA CYS A 372 10.20 -15.05 7.64
C CYS A 372 9.29 -16.24 8.05
N PHE A 373 9.20 -17.28 7.21
CA PHE A 373 8.49 -18.54 7.49
C PHE A 373 8.98 -19.68 6.59
N VAL A 374 8.65 -20.93 6.92
CA VAL A 374 8.99 -22.13 6.11
C VAL A 374 7.70 -22.86 5.74
N ARG A 375 7.14 -22.62 4.54
CA ARG A 375 6.02 -23.40 3.96
C ARG A 375 5.99 -23.32 2.43
N ASP A 376 5.41 -24.35 1.81
CA ASP A 376 5.22 -24.56 0.36
C ASP A 376 4.19 -23.63 -0.30
N TYR A 377 4.05 -22.38 0.15
CA TYR A 377 3.18 -21.43 -0.54
C TYR A 377 3.93 -20.75 -1.68
N ILE A 378 3.49 -21.04 -2.92
CA ILE A 378 4.05 -20.41 -4.12
C ILE A 378 3.23 -19.19 -4.48
N VAL A 379 3.86 -18.03 -4.39
CA VAL A 379 3.35 -16.79 -4.96
C VAL A 379 3.84 -16.69 -6.40
N HIS A 380 2.93 -16.67 -7.36
CA HIS A 380 3.29 -16.68 -8.79
C HIS A 380 3.43 -15.27 -9.39
N SER A 381 2.79 -14.25 -8.80
CA SER A 381 2.77 -12.89 -9.34
C SER A 381 2.19 -11.91 -8.31
N CYS A 382 3.00 -11.42 -7.37
CA CYS A 382 2.54 -10.42 -6.39
C CYS A 382 3.06 -9.03 -6.74
N GLU A 383 2.20 -8.01 -6.65
CA GLU A 383 2.55 -6.61 -6.89
C GLU A 383 2.83 -5.83 -5.62
N SER A 384 2.24 -6.22 -4.48
CA SER A 384 2.21 -5.33 -3.32
C SER A 384 2.27 -6.10 -2.01
N SER A 385 3.09 -5.57 -1.10
CA SER A 385 3.11 -5.95 0.30
C SER A 385 3.26 -4.70 1.16
N PHE A 386 2.50 -4.63 2.25
CA PHE A 386 2.57 -3.53 3.20
C PHE A 386 2.19 -3.99 4.61
N SER A 387 2.64 -3.23 5.61
CA SER A 387 2.29 -3.44 7.01
C SER A 387 0.81 -3.08 7.28
N CYS A 388 0.10 -3.94 7.99
CA CYS A 388 -1.30 -3.75 8.37
C CYS A 388 -1.46 -3.92 9.89
N PHE A 389 -2.19 -3.01 10.52
CA PHE A 389 -2.50 -3.07 11.95
C PHE A 389 -3.98 -3.40 12.13
N PRO A 390 -4.33 -4.50 12.83
CA PRO A 390 -5.72 -4.83 13.10
C PRO A 390 -6.46 -3.68 13.78
N SER A 391 -7.60 -3.28 13.22
CA SER A 391 -8.37 -2.13 13.71
C SER A 391 -9.88 -2.40 13.73
N LEU A 392 -10.58 -1.61 14.55
CA LEU A 392 -12.05 -1.53 14.60
C LEU A 392 -12.63 -0.41 13.70
N MET A 393 -11.80 0.16 12.82
CA MET A 393 -12.17 1.34 12.02
C MET A 393 -13.19 1.02 10.94
N SER A 394 -14.01 2.01 10.63
CA SER A 394 -15.05 1.97 9.59
C SER A 394 -15.35 3.40 9.16
N ILE A 395 -15.65 3.63 7.89
CA ILE A 395 -16.02 4.94 7.37
C ILE A 395 -17.55 4.96 7.24
N VAL A 396 -18.24 5.55 8.21
CA VAL A 396 -19.71 5.64 8.22
C VAL A 396 -20.14 6.84 7.39
#